data_AF-A0A3N5EHZ9-F1
#
_entry.id   AF-A0A3N5EHZ9-F1
#
_cell.length_a   1.000
_cell.length_b   1.000
_cell.length_c   1.000
_cell.angle_alpha   90.00
_cell.angle_beta   90.00
_cell.angle_gamma   90.00
#
_symmetry.space_group_name_H-M   'P 1'
#
loop_
_entity.id
_entity.type
_entity.pdbx_description
1 polymer ?
#
loop_
_entity_poly.entity_id
_entity_poly.type
_entity_poly.pdbx_seq_one_letter_code
_entity_poly.pdbx_strand_id
1 'polypeptide(L)'
;NWLFSASGDKTIRLWDLENHRQIRVLEGHTEVIYKLSFSHDGQLFASKSDDDTVRLWRGDASGLVAILEESTEHQLWLGGLCFHPRRPLLATLGEHDRLIRLWELDIERLLTQSPPKTSLATRLTRWFEHKRSPPKEMPNTVQTSMPHPPETTIHYTTAKIALVGDSGVGKTGLGWRIAHGYFKEQASTHGQQFWVIKDLGLTRVDGTECEAVLWDLAGQPDYRLIHALFLDDVDLALIVFDPTHQQEPLKGVEYWLNQLTHHCALNRTCQKILVGARLDRGSPTLTDHELQQFCQHHDIAGGYLSTSALTGENLPLLLENIRQFIRWDDMTTTVTTLTFKRIKEFVLRLKEQSGKTEVLLTPQELRNFLEKTDTHWLFTDAELMTALQHLANHGYVSLLRTSIGPSMILLFPDLLTNLASSLVLEARRNEKGLGALEEIRLLRGDYIIPEIEHLANKKRIILETLIDAVLVLFLEHTICFRETIQGCTFLVFPALINQKRPALDKIPVKDDMS
;
A
#
# COMPACT_ATOMS: atom_id res chain seq x y z
N ASN A 1 28.54 3.59 -8.17
CA ASN A 1 29.62 4.50 -7.73
C ASN A 1 29.74 5.80 -8.54
N TRP A 2 28.72 6.24 -9.31
CA TRP A 2 28.80 7.49 -10.05
C TRP A 2 27.82 8.53 -9.51
N LEU A 3 28.25 9.79 -9.47
CA LEU A 3 27.42 10.94 -9.12
C LEU A 3 27.41 11.92 -10.30
N PHE A 4 26.25 12.48 -10.60
CA PHE A 4 26.09 13.55 -11.59
C PHE A 4 25.70 14.84 -10.88
N SER A 5 26.34 15.95 -11.23
CA SER A 5 26.02 17.27 -10.70
C SER A 5 25.76 18.25 -11.84
N ALA A 6 24.66 18.98 -11.77
CA ALA A 6 24.41 20.17 -12.57
C ALA A 6 24.97 21.41 -11.86
N SER A 7 25.37 22.43 -12.62
CA SER A 7 26.02 23.63 -12.10
C SER A 7 25.56 24.89 -12.83
N GLY A 8 25.67 26.03 -12.13
CA GLY A 8 25.53 27.37 -12.70
C GLY A 8 26.60 27.73 -13.73
N ASP A 9 27.68 26.94 -13.81
CA ASP A 9 28.69 27.06 -14.87
C ASP A 9 28.25 26.48 -16.23
N LYS A 10 26.97 26.10 -16.36
CA LYS A 10 26.34 25.59 -17.60
C LYS A 10 26.78 24.17 -17.97
N THR A 11 27.47 23.46 -17.07
CA THR A 11 27.98 22.11 -17.30
C THR A 11 27.36 21.06 -16.38
N ILE A 12 27.40 19.81 -16.84
CA ILE A 12 27.08 18.63 -16.03
C ILE A 12 28.38 17.88 -15.79
N ARG A 13 28.66 17.52 -14.54
CA ARG A 13 29.88 16.81 -14.17
C ARG A 13 29.55 15.42 -13.65
N LEU A 14 30.32 14.45 -14.12
CA LEU A 14 30.29 13.06 -13.69
C LEU A 14 31.47 12.80 -12.74
N TRP A 15 31.17 12.24 -11.58
CA TRP A 15 32.13 11.96 -10.51
C TRP A 15 32.20 10.46 -10.22
N ASP A 16 33.43 9.96 -10.10
CA ASP A 16 33.72 8.64 -9.55
C ASP A 16 33.82 8.76 -8.03
N LEU A 17 32.86 8.17 -7.32
CA LEU A 17 32.82 8.23 -5.85
C LEU A 17 33.85 7.29 -5.21
N GLU A 18 34.27 6.23 -5.92
CA GLU A 18 35.24 5.26 -5.41
C GLU A 18 36.66 5.81 -5.49
N ASN A 19 36.97 6.49 -6.60
CA ASN A 19 38.28 7.09 -6.84
C ASN A 19 38.32 8.59 -6.50
N HIS A 20 37.25 9.15 -5.94
CA HIS A 20 37.10 10.56 -5.56
C HIS A 20 37.54 11.56 -6.64
N ARG A 21 37.20 11.32 -7.91
CA ARG A 21 37.66 12.15 -9.04
C ARG A 21 36.55 12.46 -10.04
N GLN A 22 36.65 13.60 -10.70
CA GLN A 22 35.81 13.93 -11.84
C GLN A 22 36.21 13.07 -13.05
N ILE A 23 35.24 12.39 -13.67
CA ILE A 23 35.44 11.51 -14.83
C ILE A 23 35.23 12.29 -16.14
N ARG A 24 34.17 13.11 -16.18
CA ARG A 24 33.72 13.76 -17.42
C ARG A 24 32.99 15.06 -17.12
N VAL A 25 33.11 16.02 -18.04
CA VAL A 25 32.27 17.22 -18.13
C VAL A 25 31.44 17.08 -19.40
N LEU A 26 30.14 17.29 -19.28
CA LEU A 26 29.22 17.36 -20.40
C LEU A 26 28.85 18.82 -20.61
N GLU A 27 29.18 19.30 -21.80
CA GLU A 27 28.93 20.66 -22.25
C GLU A 27 27.79 20.68 -23.27
N GLY A 28 27.15 21.84 -23.40
CA GLY A 28 26.21 22.08 -24.48
C GLY A 28 25.09 23.03 -24.10
N HIS A 29 24.67 23.05 -22.83
CA HIS A 29 23.73 24.06 -22.36
C HIS A 29 24.35 25.44 -22.46
N THR A 30 23.55 26.43 -22.86
CA THR A 30 24.02 27.81 -23.02
C THR A 30 23.70 28.68 -21.81
N GLU A 31 22.95 28.17 -20.84
CA GLU A 31 22.63 28.82 -19.57
C GLU A 31 22.66 27.85 -18.38
N VAL A 32 22.34 28.35 -17.19
CA VAL A 32 22.41 27.62 -15.90
C VAL A 32 21.54 26.36 -15.93
N ILE A 33 22.09 25.26 -15.38
CA ILE A 33 21.37 23.99 -15.24
C ILE A 33 20.88 23.86 -13.80
N TYR A 34 19.57 23.72 -13.61
CA TYR A 34 18.96 23.68 -12.28
C TYR A 34 18.64 22.28 -11.80
N LYS A 35 18.45 21.32 -12.71
CA LYS A 35 18.00 19.99 -12.33
C LYS A 35 18.46 18.90 -13.28
N LEU A 36 18.76 17.75 -12.70
CA LEU A 36 18.96 16.49 -13.38
C LEU A 36 17.88 15.49 -12.93
N SER A 37 17.47 14.61 -13.83
CA SER A 37 16.58 13.49 -13.49
C SER A 37 16.93 12.28 -14.35
N PHE A 38 17.00 11.10 -13.75
CA PHE A 38 17.33 9.85 -14.45
C PHE A 38 16.07 9.08 -14.82
N SER A 39 16.08 8.41 -15.97
CA SER A 39 15.07 7.40 -16.30
C SER A 39 15.15 6.22 -15.32
N HIS A 40 14.05 5.49 -15.14
CA HIS A 40 13.98 4.37 -14.20
C HIS A 40 15.02 3.28 -14.48
N ASP A 41 15.32 3.02 -15.75
CA ASP A 41 16.31 2.05 -16.22
C ASP A 41 17.74 2.59 -16.20
N GLY A 42 17.93 3.87 -15.86
CA GLY A 42 19.23 4.55 -15.88
C GLY A 42 19.85 4.70 -17.26
N GLN A 43 19.15 4.33 -18.34
CA GLN A 43 19.69 4.42 -19.70
C GLN A 43 19.73 5.85 -20.23
N LEU A 44 18.90 6.73 -19.67
CA LEU A 44 18.85 8.15 -20.00
C LEU A 44 18.88 9.01 -18.73
N PHE A 45 19.33 10.24 -18.89
CA PHE A 45 19.01 11.30 -17.94
C PHE A 45 18.66 12.59 -18.68
N ALA A 46 17.86 13.41 -18.02
CA ALA A 46 17.44 14.71 -18.51
C ALA A 46 18.11 15.81 -17.69
N SER A 47 18.43 16.92 -18.34
CA SER A 47 18.86 18.16 -17.70
C SER A 47 17.96 19.32 -18.14
N LYS A 48 17.54 20.15 -17.19
CA LYS A 48 16.74 21.35 -17.43
C LYS A 48 17.56 22.61 -17.17
N SER A 49 17.52 23.54 -18.11
CA SER A 49 18.34 24.74 -18.16
C SER A 49 17.51 25.99 -18.46
N ASP A 50 18.05 27.15 -18.11
CA ASP A 50 17.52 28.48 -18.46
C ASP A 50 17.67 28.82 -19.96
N ASP A 51 18.29 27.95 -20.76
CA ASP A 51 18.40 28.14 -22.21
C ASP A 51 17.13 27.71 -22.96
N ASP A 52 16.00 27.64 -22.26
CA ASP A 52 14.71 27.15 -22.77
C ASP A 52 14.78 25.72 -23.34
N THR A 53 15.73 24.89 -22.86
CA THR A 53 15.83 23.49 -23.29
C THR A 53 15.84 22.48 -22.14
N VAL A 54 15.20 21.34 -22.41
CA VAL A 54 15.44 20.09 -21.69
C VAL A 54 16.25 19.17 -22.59
N ARG A 55 17.42 18.76 -22.13
CA ARG A 55 18.31 17.88 -22.90
C ARG A 55 18.28 16.47 -22.36
N LEU A 56 18.19 15.50 -23.27
CA LEU A 56 18.25 14.08 -22.96
C LEU A 56 19.62 13.53 -23.33
N TRP A 57 20.24 12.85 -22.38
CA TRP A 57 21.58 12.30 -22.46
C TRP A 57 21.55 10.80 -22.20
N ARG A 58 22.56 10.09 -22.69
CA ARG A 58 22.78 8.69 -22.30
C ARG A 58 23.24 8.61 -20.85
N GLY A 59 22.74 7.62 -20.13
CA GLY A 59 23.04 7.38 -18.71
C GLY A 59 24.52 7.11 -18.40
N ASP A 60 25.25 6.59 -19.37
CA ASP A 60 26.71 6.39 -19.32
C ASP A 60 27.52 7.66 -19.64
N ALA A 61 26.83 8.79 -19.78
CA ALA A 61 27.39 10.08 -20.19
C ALA A 61 28.10 10.05 -21.56
N SER A 62 27.85 9.06 -22.42
CA SER A 62 28.52 8.93 -23.72
C SER A 62 28.09 9.99 -24.74
N GLY A 63 26.94 10.64 -24.54
CA GLY A 63 26.56 11.81 -25.34
C GLY A 63 25.09 12.21 -25.21
N LEU A 64 24.78 13.35 -25.84
CA LEU A 64 23.44 13.89 -26.01
C LEU A 64 22.65 13.07 -27.05
N VAL A 65 21.39 12.75 -26.77
CA VAL A 65 20.50 12.01 -27.69
C VAL A 65 19.35 12.85 -28.22
N ALA A 66 18.85 13.82 -27.46
CA ALA A 66 17.80 14.72 -27.91
C ALA A 66 17.79 16.06 -27.17
N ILE A 67 17.20 17.07 -27.80
CA ILE A 67 16.92 18.39 -27.22
C ILE A 67 15.42 18.63 -27.36
N LEU A 68 14.78 19.01 -26.26
CA LEU A 68 13.38 19.43 -26.21
C LEU A 68 13.35 20.93 -25.97
N GLU A 69 12.72 21.68 -26.85
CA GLU A 69 12.56 23.14 -26.71
C GLU A 69 11.32 23.46 -25.85
N GLU A 70 11.52 24.26 -24.81
CA GLU A 70 10.47 24.71 -23.89
C GLU A 70 10.67 26.20 -23.57
N SER A 71 9.95 27.08 -24.27
CA SER A 71 9.98 28.52 -23.99
C SER A 71 9.43 28.82 -22.59
N THR A 72 10.27 29.38 -21.72
CA THR A 72 9.88 29.87 -20.39
C THR A 72 9.96 31.40 -20.36
N GLU A 73 8.80 32.09 -20.35
CA GLU A 73 8.78 33.56 -20.28
C GLU A 73 9.12 34.11 -18.87
N HIS A 74 9.29 33.26 -17.86
CA HIS A 74 9.54 33.67 -16.47
C HIS A 74 10.69 32.90 -15.80
N GLN A 75 11.64 33.65 -15.24
CA GLN A 75 12.82 33.21 -14.49
C GLN A 75 12.51 32.69 -13.08
N LEU A 76 11.46 31.87 -12.91
CA LEU A 76 11.19 31.27 -11.61
C LEU A 76 12.04 29.99 -11.45
N TRP A 77 12.82 29.93 -10.37
CA TRP A 77 13.77 28.87 -10.02
C TRP A 77 13.13 27.50 -9.68
N LEU A 78 11.96 27.19 -10.22
CA LEU A 78 11.27 25.92 -9.99
C LEU A 78 11.65 24.93 -11.07
N GLY A 79 12.73 24.18 -10.82
CA GLY A 79 13.17 23.06 -11.65
C GLY A 79 12.16 21.91 -11.66
N GLY A 80 11.07 22.05 -12.41
CA GLY A 80 10.13 20.97 -12.68
C GLY A 80 10.66 20.05 -13.76
N LEU A 81 11.38 19.02 -13.33
CA LEU A 81 11.88 17.92 -14.15
C LEU A 81 11.82 16.63 -13.34
N CYS A 82 11.14 15.60 -13.84
CA CYS A 82 11.05 14.29 -13.20
C CYS A 82 10.71 13.19 -14.21
N PHE A 83 11.49 12.12 -14.27
CA PHE A 83 11.06 10.89 -14.94
C PHE A 83 10.06 10.12 -14.09
N HIS A 84 9.13 9.44 -14.74
CA HIS A 84 8.27 8.48 -14.07
C HIS A 84 9.11 7.30 -13.55
N PRO A 85 8.88 6.83 -12.32
CA PRO A 85 9.75 5.84 -11.67
C PRO A 85 9.64 4.43 -12.25
N ARG A 86 8.85 4.19 -13.31
CA ARG A 86 8.60 2.85 -13.90
C ARG A 86 8.27 2.84 -15.39
N ARG A 87 8.08 4.00 -16.00
CA ARG A 87 7.61 4.11 -17.39
C ARG A 87 8.55 5.07 -18.11
N PRO A 88 8.73 4.96 -19.43
CA PRO A 88 9.55 5.89 -20.19
C PRO A 88 8.77 7.20 -20.40
N LEU A 89 8.39 7.84 -19.29
CA LEU A 89 7.67 9.10 -19.25
C LEU A 89 8.55 10.14 -18.56
N LEU A 90 8.59 11.35 -19.11
CA LEU A 90 9.22 12.51 -18.51
C LEU A 90 8.16 13.58 -18.25
N ALA A 91 8.19 14.17 -17.07
CA ALA A 91 7.38 15.32 -16.70
C ALA A 91 8.26 16.58 -16.65
N THR A 92 7.82 17.63 -17.35
CA THR A 92 8.43 18.95 -17.30
C THR A 92 7.39 20.00 -16.91
N LEU A 93 7.80 21.06 -16.23
CA LEU A 93 6.99 22.27 -16.15
C LEU A 93 7.04 23.00 -17.50
N GLY A 94 5.86 23.19 -18.10
CA GLY A 94 5.68 23.89 -19.37
C GLY A 94 5.43 25.38 -19.19
N GLU A 95 4.94 26.03 -20.26
CA GLU A 95 4.71 27.48 -20.34
C GLU A 95 4.04 28.07 -19.09
N HIS A 96 4.66 29.13 -18.55
CA HIS A 96 4.21 29.92 -17.39
C HIS A 96 4.14 29.16 -16.05
N ASP A 97 4.79 28.00 -15.90
CA ASP A 97 4.73 27.16 -14.68
C ASP A 97 3.30 26.76 -14.26
N ARG A 98 2.34 26.88 -15.19
CA ARG A 98 0.92 26.57 -14.97
C ARG A 98 0.49 25.24 -15.55
N LEU A 99 1.35 24.63 -16.36
CA LEU A 99 1.09 23.38 -17.05
C LEU A 99 2.22 22.40 -16.76
N ILE A 100 1.85 21.14 -16.56
CA ILE A 100 2.79 20.02 -16.56
C ILE A 100 2.71 19.38 -17.95
N ARG A 101 3.84 19.29 -18.64
CA ARG A 101 3.96 18.54 -19.88
C ARG A 101 4.45 17.14 -19.56
N LEU A 102 3.79 16.14 -20.12
CA LEU A 102 4.20 14.75 -20.05
C LEU A 102 4.69 14.30 -21.43
N TRP A 103 5.90 13.74 -21.46
CA TRP A 103 6.57 13.26 -22.65
C TRP A 103 6.68 11.74 -22.56
N GLU A 104 6.10 11.04 -23.53
CA GLU A 104 6.36 9.61 -23.71
C GLU A 104 7.58 9.42 -24.60
N LEU A 105 8.53 8.64 -24.10
CA LEU A 105 9.86 8.50 -24.66
C LEU A 105 10.02 7.09 -25.25
N ASP A 106 10.42 7.02 -26.50
CA ASP A 106 10.86 5.78 -27.12
C ASP A 106 12.38 5.64 -26.87
N ILE A 107 12.73 5.01 -25.75
CA ILE A 107 14.11 4.92 -25.26
C ILE A 107 15.00 4.18 -26.26
N GLU A 108 14.54 3.06 -26.81
CA GLU A 108 15.32 2.29 -27.80
C GLU A 108 15.65 3.13 -29.03
N ARG A 109 14.67 3.90 -29.51
CA ARG A 109 14.86 4.79 -30.65
C ARG A 109 15.74 6.00 -30.34
N LEU A 110 15.73 6.52 -29.12
CA LEU A 110 16.63 7.59 -28.69
C LEU A 110 18.08 7.10 -28.58
N LEU A 111 18.28 5.85 -28.13
CA LEU A 111 19.61 5.26 -27.95
C LEU A 111 20.22 4.69 -29.23
N THR A 112 19.47 4.53 -30.31
CA THR A 112 19.97 3.98 -31.58
C THR A 112 20.26 5.04 -32.65
N GLN A 113 19.85 6.29 -32.43
CA GLN A 113 20.06 7.38 -33.40
C GLN A 113 21.45 8.05 -33.30
N SER A 114 22.00 8.41 -34.45
CA SER A 114 23.16 9.29 -34.63
C SER A 114 22.99 10.07 -35.95
N PRO A 115 23.18 11.42 -36.03
CA PRO A 115 23.46 12.43 -34.99
C PRO A 115 22.16 13.08 -34.42
N PRO A 116 22.23 13.92 -33.36
CA PRO A 116 21.06 14.59 -32.80
C PRO A 116 20.41 15.50 -33.84
N LYS A 117 19.24 15.10 -34.35
CA LYS A 117 18.42 15.96 -35.21
C LYS A 117 17.59 16.89 -34.34
N THR A 118 17.70 18.18 -34.60
CA THR A 118 16.95 19.30 -33.97
C THR A 118 15.44 19.27 -34.21
N SER A 119 14.88 18.23 -34.79
CA SER A 119 13.42 18.11 -34.94
C SER A 119 13.00 16.69 -35.27
N LEU A 120 12.83 15.86 -34.24
CA LEU A 120 11.99 14.67 -34.36
C LEU A 120 11.00 14.64 -33.21
N ALA A 121 10.05 15.57 -33.28
CA ALA A 121 8.70 15.38 -32.79
C ALA A 121 8.06 14.18 -33.52
N THR A 122 8.51 12.95 -33.23
CA THR A 122 7.72 11.78 -33.61
C THR A 122 6.66 11.59 -32.53
N ARG A 123 5.53 12.29 -32.74
CA ARG A 123 4.25 12.09 -32.07
C ARG A 123 4.31 12.00 -30.54
N LEU A 124 4.75 13.11 -29.93
CA LEU A 124 4.44 13.39 -28.53
C LEU A 124 2.96 13.70 -28.42
N THR A 125 2.17 12.73 -27.97
CA THR A 125 0.76 12.97 -27.68
C THR A 125 0.69 13.80 -26.41
N ARG A 126 0.44 15.10 -26.57
CA ARG A 126 0.12 16.03 -25.49
C ARG A 126 -1.13 15.51 -24.76
N TRP A 127 -0.95 14.80 -23.65
CA TRP A 127 -2.08 14.32 -22.85
C TRP A 127 -2.51 15.45 -21.89
N PHE A 128 -3.66 16.06 -22.23
CA PHE A 128 -4.45 17.08 -21.52
C PHE A 128 -3.87 18.48 -21.25
N GLU A 129 -4.20 19.43 -22.14
CA GLU A 129 -4.59 20.79 -21.72
C GLU A 129 -6.02 20.72 -21.15
N HIS A 130 -6.17 20.88 -19.83
CA HIS A 130 -7.49 20.91 -19.22
C HIS A 130 -8.12 22.30 -19.40
N LYS A 131 -8.72 22.57 -20.56
CA LYS A 131 -9.82 23.54 -20.68
C LYS A 131 -11.11 22.77 -20.90
N ARG A 132 -12.02 22.85 -19.92
CA ARG A 132 -13.36 22.24 -19.97
C ARG A 132 -14.09 22.68 -21.24
N SER A 133 -14.45 21.73 -22.09
CA SER A 133 -15.50 21.86 -23.12
C SER A 133 -16.02 20.46 -23.47
N PRO A 134 -17.33 20.31 -23.78
CA PRO A 134 -18.01 19.01 -23.83
C PRO A 134 -17.56 18.17 -25.04
N PRO A 135 -17.66 16.84 -24.98
CA PRO A 135 -17.08 15.97 -26.00
C PRO A 135 -17.83 16.10 -27.33
N LYS A 136 -17.08 16.36 -28.41
CA LYS A 136 -17.54 16.18 -29.78
C LYS A 136 -17.24 14.76 -30.23
N GLU A 137 -18.26 14.06 -30.70
CA GLU A 137 -18.18 12.77 -31.38
C GLU A 137 -17.43 12.88 -32.70
N MET A 138 -16.52 11.94 -33.00
CA MET A 138 -16.06 11.56 -34.35
C MET A 138 -15.09 10.36 -34.29
N PRO A 139 -14.88 9.61 -35.39
CA PRO A 139 -15.69 8.48 -35.84
C PRO A 139 -14.98 7.11 -35.66
N ASN A 140 -15.77 6.05 -35.62
CA ASN A 140 -15.33 4.66 -35.48
C ASN A 140 -14.41 4.18 -36.61
N THR A 141 -13.14 3.92 -36.30
CA THR A 141 -12.32 2.94 -37.02
C THR A 141 -12.52 1.57 -36.38
N VAL A 142 -13.25 0.71 -37.08
CA VAL A 142 -13.51 -0.68 -36.72
C VAL A 142 -12.20 -1.47 -36.81
N GLN A 143 -11.56 -1.71 -35.68
CA GLN A 143 -10.78 -2.93 -35.49
C GLN A 143 -11.79 -4.04 -35.21
N THR A 144 -11.86 -5.02 -36.11
CA THR A 144 -12.67 -6.23 -35.92
C THR A 144 -12.08 -7.05 -34.76
N SER A 145 -12.51 -6.73 -33.54
CA SER A 145 -12.46 -7.66 -32.41
C SER A 145 -13.44 -8.78 -32.68
N MET A 146 -13.02 -10.04 -32.53
CA MET A 146 -13.96 -11.15 -32.49
C MET A 146 -15.00 -10.88 -31.39
N PRO A 147 -16.29 -11.16 -31.61
CA PRO A 147 -17.31 -10.89 -30.61
C PRO A 147 -17.15 -11.88 -29.46
N HIS A 148 -16.69 -11.39 -28.30
CA HIS A 148 -16.92 -12.09 -27.05
C HIS A 148 -18.44 -12.15 -26.81
N PRO A 149 -19.00 -13.28 -26.36
CA PRO A 149 -20.41 -13.34 -26.00
C PRO A 149 -20.71 -12.26 -24.93
N PRO A 150 -21.92 -11.67 -24.91
CA PRO A 150 -22.25 -10.64 -23.94
C PRO A 150 -22.07 -11.22 -22.53
N GLU A 151 -21.03 -10.77 -21.84
CA GLU A 151 -20.77 -11.19 -20.46
C GLU A 151 -21.93 -10.71 -19.60
N THR A 152 -22.51 -11.62 -18.82
CA THR A 152 -23.54 -11.27 -17.85
C THR A 152 -22.93 -10.35 -16.79
N THR A 153 -23.42 -9.11 -16.71
CA THR A 153 -23.01 -8.15 -15.70
C THR A 153 -23.55 -8.58 -14.35
N ILE A 154 -22.67 -8.70 -13.36
CA ILE A 154 -23.01 -9.05 -11.99
C ILE A 154 -22.77 -7.81 -11.12
N HIS A 155 -23.79 -7.46 -10.36
CA HIS A 155 -23.73 -6.40 -9.38
C HIS A 155 -23.33 -7.01 -8.04
N TYR A 156 -22.27 -6.51 -7.41
CA TYR A 156 -21.95 -6.90 -6.04
C TYR A 156 -21.49 -5.72 -5.19
N THR A 157 -21.52 -5.90 -3.89
CA THR A 157 -20.91 -5.01 -2.91
C THR A 157 -20.31 -5.80 -1.76
N THR A 158 -19.37 -5.20 -1.03
CA THR A 158 -18.71 -5.87 0.09
C THR A 158 -18.58 -4.93 1.27
N ALA A 159 -19.12 -5.33 2.42
CA ALA A 159 -19.02 -4.58 3.66
C ALA A 159 -17.76 -4.98 4.43
N LYS A 160 -17.00 -3.97 4.86
CA LYS A 160 -15.81 -4.14 5.69
C LYS A 160 -16.18 -3.95 7.16
N ILE A 161 -16.12 -5.05 7.92
CA ILE A 161 -16.32 -5.03 9.37
C ILE A 161 -14.95 -5.10 10.06
N ALA A 162 -14.54 -4.06 10.77
CA ALA A 162 -13.29 -4.08 11.53
C ALA A 162 -13.53 -4.60 12.96
N LEU A 163 -12.76 -5.58 13.38
CA LEU A 163 -12.72 -6.11 14.74
C LEU A 163 -11.47 -5.57 15.44
N VAL A 164 -11.67 -4.60 16.32
CA VAL A 164 -10.61 -3.83 17.00
C VAL A 164 -10.73 -3.94 18.51
N GLY A 165 -9.65 -3.63 19.24
CA GLY A 165 -9.60 -3.79 20.69
C GLY A 165 -8.22 -4.20 21.18
N ASP A 166 -7.97 -4.08 22.48
CA ASP A 166 -6.65 -4.32 23.06
C ASP A 166 -6.18 -5.77 22.95
N SER A 167 -4.89 -6.00 23.18
CA SER A 167 -4.35 -7.36 23.20
C SER A 167 -5.01 -8.20 24.30
N GLY A 168 -5.29 -9.48 24.03
CA GLY A 168 -5.82 -10.41 25.04
C GLY A 168 -7.33 -10.29 25.35
N VAL A 169 -8.05 -9.31 24.79
CA VAL A 169 -9.49 -9.13 25.05
C VAL A 169 -10.39 -10.19 24.40
N GLY A 170 -9.84 -11.10 23.57
CA GLY A 170 -10.60 -12.21 22.97
C GLY A 170 -11.08 -11.99 21.52
N LYS A 171 -10.57 -10.97 20.82
CA LYS A 171 -10.92 -10.66 19.42
C LYS A 171 -10.87 -11.85 18.48
N THR A 172 -9.70 -12.49 18.33
CA THR A 172 -9.50 -13.58 17.37
C THR A 172 -10.39 -14.78 17.67
N GLY A 173 -10.63 -15.09 18.95
CA GLY A 173 -11.57 -16.14 19.35
C GLY A 173 -13.02 -15.81 18.96
N LEU A 174 -13.43 -14.56 19.17
CA LEU A 174 -14.75 -14.06 18.76
C LEU A 174 -14.90 -14.07 17.23
N GLY A 175 -13.93 -13.54 16.50
CA GLY A 175 -13.93 -13.50 15.03
C GLY A 175 -13.95 -14.90 14.41
N TRP A 176 -13.16 -15.84 14.96
CA TRP A 176 -13.18 -17.25 14.54
C TRP A 176 -14.56 -17.87 14.73
N ARG A 177 -15.18 -17.64 15.90
CA ARG A 177 -16.51 -18.17 16.22
C ARG A 177 -17.60 -17.61 15.30
N ILE A 178 -17.55 -16.31 15.00
CA ILE A 178 -18.44 -15.65 14.04
C ILE A 178 -18.27 -16.24 12.63
N ALA A 179 -17.03 -16.51 12.22
CA ALA A 179 -16.72 -17.02 10.89
C ALA A 179 -17.04 -18.51 10.68
N HIS A 180 -16.84 -19.35 11.70
CA HIS A 180 -16.87 -20.81 11.56
C HIS A 180 -17.97 -21.48 12.38
N GLY A 181 -18.67 -20.76 13.25
CA GLY A 181 -19.77 -21.28 14.08
C GLY A 181 -19.34 -22.10 15.31
N TYR A 182 -18.05 -22.38 15.50
CA TYR A 182 -17.52 -23.10 16.67
C TYR A 182 -16.33 -22.37 17.31
N PHE A 183 -16.08 -22.65 18.60
CA PHE A 183 -14.97 -22.04 19.35
C PHE A 183 -13.67 -22.81 19.10
N LYS A 184 -12.59 -22.06 18.92
CA LYS A 184 -11.22 -22.59 18.91
C LYS A 184 -10.36 -21.66 19.74
N GLU A 185 -9.52 -22.23 20.60
CA GLU A 185 -8.55 -21.44 21.35
C GLU A 185 -7.53 -20.83 20.37
N GLN A 186 -7.30 -19.53 20.51
CA GLN A 186 -6.43 -18.76 19.63
C GLN A 186 -5.35 -18.09 20.49
N ALA A 187 -4.11 -18.17 20.05
CA ALA A 187 -3.04 -17.37 20.62
C ALA A 187 -3.24 -15.89 20.26
N SER A 188 -2.60 -14.99 21.01
CA SER A 188 -2.55 -13.57 20.65
C SER A 188 -1.99 -13.41 19.23
N THR A 189 -2.80 -12.85 18.33
CA THR A 189 -2.38 -12.59 16.97
C THR A 189 -1.38 -11.43 16.92
N HIS A 190 -0.40 -11.57 16.02
CA HIS A 190 0.63 -10.57 15.77
C HIS A 190 0.37 -9.74 14.50
N GLY A 191 -0.75 -9.93 13.81
CA GLY A 191 -1.12 -9.15 12.63
C GLY A 191 -2.62 -9.23 12.30
N GLN A 192 -2.96 -9.34 11.02
CA GLN A 192 -4.34 -9.24 10.54
C GLN A 192 -4.90 -10.60 10.10
N GLN A 193 -6.18 -10.85 10.33
CA GLN A 193 -6.93 -11.96 9.73
C GLN A 193 -8.23 -11.42 9.14
N PHE A 194 -8.77 -12.11 8.13
CA PHE A 194 -10.13 -11.79 7.68
C PHE A 194 -10.93 -13.03 7.36
N TRP A 195 -12.25 -12.92 7.51
CA TRP A 195 -13.19 -13.98 7.23
C TRP A 195 -14.40 -13.43 6.50
N VAL A 196 -14.82 -14.13 5.43
CA VAL A 196 -16.10 -13.86 4.79
C VAL A 196 -17.20 -14.46 5.65
N ILE A 197 -18.12 -13.65 6.14
CA ILE A 197 -19.20 -14.09 7.02
C ILE A 197 -20.43 -14.37 6.15
N LYS A 198 -20.58 -15.65 5.76
CA LYS A 198 -21.67 -16.09 4.86
C LYS A 198 -23.05 -15.72 5.39
N ASP A 199 -23.24 -15.81 6.71
CA ASP A 199 -24.52 -15.52 7.38
C ASP A 199 -24.94 -14.04 7.31
N LEU A 200 -24.04 -13.14 6.92
CA LEU A 200 -24.32 -11.71 6.73
C LEU A 200 -24.57 -11.36 5.25
N GLY A 201 -24.34 -12.29 4.33
CA GLY A 201 -24.58 -12.06 2.91
C GLY A 201 -26.06 -12.04 2.57
N LEU A 202 -26.44 -11.20 1.61
CA LEU A 202 -27.81 -11.06 1.11
C LEU A 202 -27.83 -10.63 -0.36
N THR A 203 -29.01 -10.66 -0.99
CA THR A 203 -29.23 -10.06 -2.31
C THR A 203 -30.17 -8.87 -2.15
N ARG A 204 -29.75 -7.68 -2.61
CA ARG A 204 -30.60 -6.48 -2.59
C ARG A 204 -31.75 -6.61 -3.59
N VAL A 205 -32.75 -5.75 -3.45
CA VAL A 205 -33.91 -5.68 -4.36
C VAL A 205 -33.50 -5.41 -5.81
N ASP A 206 -32.39 -4.71 -6.02
CA ASP A 206 -31.83 -4.42 -7.35
C ASP A 206 -31.01 -5.58 -7.96
N GLY A 207 -30.91 -6.72 -7.26
CA GLY A 207 -30.15 -7.89 -7.69
C GLY A 207 -28.66 -7.87 -7.29
N THR A 208 -28.20 -6.87 -6.53
CA THR A 208 -26.82 -6.79 -6.05
C THR A 208 -26.52 -7.86 -5.00
N GLU A 209 -25.50 -8.69 -5.24
CA GLU A 209 -24.97 -9.64 -4.25
C GLU A 209 -24.14 -8.92 -3.18
N CYS A 210 -24.49 -9.08 -1.91
CA CYS A 210 -23.83 -8.44 -0.77
C CYS A 210 -23.07 -9.47 0.05
N GLU A 211 -21.82 -9.15 0.41
CA GLU A 211 -21.00 -9.97 1.30
C GLU A 211 -20.39 -9.13 2.40
N ALA A 212 -20.22 -9.70 3.58
CA ALA A 212 -19.51 -9.05 4.68
C ALA A 212 -18.18 -9.74 4.95
N VAL A 213 -17.13 -8.94 5.09
CA VAL A 213 -15.79 -9.40 5.43
C VAL A 213 -15.42 -8.84 6.79
N LEU A 214 -15.16 -9.73 7.75
CA LEU A 214 -14.71 -9.39 9.10
C LEU A 214 -13.19 -9.37 9.14
N TRP A 215 -12.60 -8.24 9.55
CA TRP A 215 -11.17 -7.98 9.63
C TRP A 215 -10.73 -7.96 11.11
N ASP A 216 -10.04 -8.98 11.58
CA ASP A 216 -9.39 -9.01 12.90
C ASP A 216 -8.05 -8.29 12.84
N LEU A 217 -7.94 -7.18 13.56
CA LEU A 217 -6.72 -6.38 13.66
C LEU A 217 -6.09 -6.61 15.03
N ALA A 218 -4.81 -7.00 15.07
CA ALA A 218 -4.15 -7.20 16.36
C ALA A 218 -4.14 -5.92 17.21
N GLY A 219 -4.38 -6.12 18.50
CA GLY A 219 -4.52 -5.05 19.50
C GLY A 219 -3.23 -4.59 20.18
N GLN A 220 -2.11 -5.27 19.89
CA GLN A 220 -0.83 -5.03 20.55
C GLN A 220 -0.29 -3.65 20.15
N PRO A 221 0.20 -2.83 21.10
CA PRO A 221 0.72 -1.49 20.82
C PRO A 221 1.69 -1.44 19.64
N ASP A 222 2.49 -2.49 19.50
CA ASP A 222 3.57 -2.62 18.52
C ASP A 222 3.07 -2.76 17.08
N TYR A 223 1.80 -3.18 16.91
CA TYR A 223 1.17 -3.38 15.60
C TYR A 223 0.14 -2.31 15.25
N ARG A 224 -0.18 -1.42 16.21
CA ARG A 224 -1.21 -0.38 16.01
C ARG A 224 -0.86 0.57 14.87
N LEU A 225 0.42 0.89 14.68
CA LEU A 225 0.89 1.77 13.61
C LEU A 225 0.63 1.18 12.22
N ILE A 226 0.84 -0.13 12.06
CA ILE A 226 0.59 -0.84 10.80
C ILE A 226 -0.92 -1.06 10.60
N HIS A 227 -1.66 -1.36 11.67
CA HIS A 227 -3.08 -1.66 11.60
C HIS A 227 -3.98 -0.45 11.35
N ALA A 228 -3.53 0.75 11.74
CA ALA A 228 -4.22 2.01 11.41
C ALA A 228 -4.39 2.18 9.89
N LEU A 229 -3.44 1.71 9.08
CA LEU A 229 -3.52 1.74 7.61
C LEU A 229 -4.71 0.97 7.03
N PHE A 230 -5.32 0.07 7.81
CA PHE A 230 -6.44 -0.77 7.38
C PHE A 230 -7.77 -0.32 7.95
N LEU A 231 -7.84 0.82 8.64
CA LEU A 231 -9.09 1.38 9.16
C LEU A 231 -9.80 2.30 8.16
N ASP A 232 -9.23 2.50 6.98
CA ASP A 232 -9.87 3.24 5.89
C ASP A 232 -11.09 2.46 5.35
N ASP A 233 -12.15 3.19 5.01
CA ASP A 233 -13.40 2.66 4.43
C ASP A 233 -14.06 1.53 5.25
N VAL A 234 -13.97 1.57 6.58
CA VAL A 234 -14.68 0.63 7.45
C VAL A 234 -16.16 1.01 7.55
N ASP A 235 -17.04 0.09 7.13
CA ASP A 235 -18.49 0.27 7.19
C ASP A 235 -19.03 0.09 8.63
N LEU A 236 -18.47 -0.89 9.35
CA LEU A 236 -18.84 -1.22 10.73
C LEU A 236 -17.61 -1.59 11.57
N ALA A 237 -17.48 -1.02 12.76
CA ALA A 237 -16.44 -1.39 13.73
C ALA A 237 -17.04 -2.10 14.95
N LEU A 238 -16.51 -3.29 15.25
CA LEU A 238 -16.73 -4.03 16.48
C LEU A 238 -15.57 -3.74 17.43
N ILE A 239 -15.83 -2.93 18.46
CA ILE A 239 -14.82 -2.52 19.44
C ILE A 239 -14.91 -3.46 20.63
N VAL A 240 -13.96 -4.38 20.72
CA VAL A 240 -13.94 -5.46 21.69
C VAL A 240 -13.11 -5.08 22.91
N PHE A 241 -13.66 -5.31 24.10
CA PHE A 241 -12.96 -5.17 25.37
C PHE A 241 -13.32 -6.31 26.32
N ASP A 242 -12.50 -6.54 27.34
CA ASP A 242 -12.80 -7.50 28.41
C ASP A 242 -13.47 -6.73 29.58
N PRO A 243 -14.78 -6.90 29.81
CA PRO A 243 -15.50 -6.18 30.86
C PRO A 243 -15.11 -6.64 32.26
N THR A 244 -14.40 -7.76 32.39
CA THR A 244 -13.91 -8.29 33.68
C THR A 244 -12.58 -7.65 34.11
N HIS A 245 -11.95 -6.86 33.22
CA HIS A 245 -10.67 -6.23 33.51
C HIS A 245 -10.79 -5.16 34.61
N GLN A 246 -9.98 -5.29 35.66
CA GLN A 246 -10.06 -4.45 36.85
C GLN A 246 -9.42 -3.07 36.71
N GLN A 247 -8.48 -2.91 35.77
CA GLN A 247 -7.79 -1.63 35.53
C GLN A 247 -8.36 -0.97 34.27
N GLU A 248 -9.10 0.13 34.44
CA GLU A 248 -9.63 0.99 33.35
C GLU A 248 -10.11 0.21 32.09
N PRO A 249 -11.21 -0.57 32.17
CA PRO A 249 -11.65 -1.48 31.10
C PRO A 249 -11.93 -0.80 29.76
N LEU A 250 -12.21 0.51 29.76
CA LEU A 250 -12.55 1.29 28.55
C LEU A 250 -11.37 2.09 27.96
N LYS A 251 -10.19 2.11 28.60
CA LYS A 251 -9.04 2.88 28.10
C LYS A 251 -8.63 2.47 26.68
N GLY A 252 -8.62 1.17 26.41
CA GLY A 252 -8.37 0.63 25.08
C GLY A 252 -9.44 1.04 24.06
N VAL A 253 -10.70 1.09 24.50
CA VAL A 253 -11.85 1.46 23.67
C VAL A 253 -11.71 2.90 23.16
N GLU A 254 -11.39 3.83 24.04
CA GLU A 254 -11.17 5.25 23.69
C GLU A 254 -10.07 5.43 22.64
N TYR A 255 -8.97 4.67 22.77
CA TYR A 255 -7.90 4.68 21.78
C TYR A 255 -8.42 4.29 20.38
N TRP A 256 -9.16 3.18 20.27
CA TRP A 256 -9.67 2.71 18.98
C TRP A 256 -10.76 3.62 18.40
N LEU A 257 -11.57 4.25 19.24
CA LEU A 257 -12.54 5.27 18.82
C LEU A 257 -11.84 6.46 18.15
N ASN A 258 -10.73 6.93 18.73
CA ASN A 258 -9.94 8.01 18.14
C ASN A 258 -9.35 7.60 16.78
N GLN A 259 -8.79 6.38 16.67
CA GLN A 259 -8.25 5.88 15.41
C GLN A 259 -9.32 5.78 14.32
N LEU A 260 -10.48 5.20 14.62
CA LEU A 260 -11.60 5.10 13.67
C LEU A 260 -12.07 6.48 13.21
N THR A 261 -12.03 7.49 14.09
CA THR A 261 -12.43 8.86 13.75
C THR A 261 -11.44 9.53 12.78
N HIS A 262 -10.13 9.30 12.96
CA HIS A 262 -9.10 9.86 12.07
C HIS A 262 -9.08 9.23 10.68
N HIS A 263 -9.50 7.97 10.55
CA HIS A 263 -9.50 7.21 9.29
C HIS A 263 -10.85 7.21 8.55
N CYS A 264 -11.89 7.81 9.14
CA CYS A 264 -13.14 8.05 8.41
C CYS A 264 -12.97 9.23 7.45
N ALA A 265 -13.32 9.03 6.18
CA ALA A 265 -13.40 10.11 5.21
C ALA A 265 -14.39 11.20 5.67
N LEU A 266 -14.12 12.47 5.33
CA LEU A 266 -14.87 13.67 5.77
C LEU A 266 -16.42 13.59 5.65
N ASN A 267 -16.96 12.67 4.85
CA ASN A 267 -18.40 12.50 4.60
C ASN A 267 -18.95 11.08 4.88
N ARG A 268 -18.19 10.21 5.57
CA ARG A 268 -18.64 8.84 5.92
C ARG A 268 -18.52 8.61 7.42
N THR A 269 -19.62 8.20 8.05
CA THR A 269 -19.65 7.82 9.47
C THR A 269 -19.61 6.30 9.61
N CYS A 270 -18.46 5.77 10.03
CA CYS A 270 -18.33 4.36 10.41
C CYS A 270 -19.31 4.03 11.55
N GLN A 271 -20.15 3.01 11.37
CA GLN A 271 -21.02 2.54 12.45
C GLN A 271 -20.18 1.78 13.48
N LYS A 272 -20.53 1.86 14.77
CA LYS A 272 -19.74 1.30 15.86
C LYS A 272 -20.62 0.48 16.79
N ILE A 273 -20.12 -0.67 17.23
CA ILE A 273 -20.73 -1.52 18.26
C ILE A 273 -19.68 -1.79 19.34
N LEU A 274 -20.05 -1.58 20.60
CA LEU A 274 -19.20 -1.91 21.75
C LEU A 274 -19.48 -3.36 22.18
N VAL A 275 -18.45 -4.19 22.16
CA VAL A 275 -18.56 -5.63 22.45
C VAL A 275 -17.75 -6.00 23.68
N GLY A 276 -18.43 -6.38 24.76
CA GLY A 276 -17.78 -7.01 25.92
C GLY A 276 -17.54 -8.48 25.63
N ALA A 277 -16.31 -8.92 25.45
CA ALA A 277 -15.99 -10.33 25.22
C ALA A 277 -15.69 -11.07 26.52
N ARG A 278 -15.63 -12.41 26.45
CA ARG A 278 -15.21 -13.29 27.56
C ARG A 278 -16.13 -13.22 28.79
N LEU A 279 -17.45 -13.07 28.56
CA LEU A 279 -18.47 -13.09 29.62
C LEU A 279 -18.39 -14.34 30.53
N ASP A 280 -17.87 -15.44 30.00
CA ASP A 280 -17.63 -16.70 30.71
C ASP A 280 -16.56 -16.63 31.82
N ARG A 281 -15.75 -15.56 31.90
CA ARG A 281 -14.62 -15.48 32.83
C ARG A 281 -14.89 -14.73 34.13
N GLY A 282 -16.01 -14.05 34.25
CA GLY A 282 -16.34 -13.31 35.46
C GLY A 282 -17.39 -12.23 35.24
N SER A 283 -17.70 -11.51 36.32
CA SER A 283 -18.67 -10.41 36.30
C SER A 283 -18.04 -9.13 35.75
N PRO A 284 -18.78 -8.34 34.94
CA PRO A 284 -18.36 -7.01 34.52
C PRO A 284 -18.02 -6.10 35.70
N THR A 285 -17.00 -5.25 35.53
CA THR A 285 -16.63 -4.22 36.52
C THR A 285 -17.49 -2.97 36.41
N LEU A 286 -18.08 -2.71 35.23
CA LEU A 286 -18.98 -1.60 34.94
C LEU A 286 -20.43 -2.09 34.83
N THR A 287 -21.37 -1.23 35.20
CA THR A 287 -22.81 -1.47 35.05
C THR A 287 -23.27 -1.23 33.62
N ASP A 288 -24.38 -1.86 33.22
CA ASP A 288 -24.99 -1.63 31.90
C ASP A 288 -25.35 -0.15 31.68
N HIS A 289 -25.75 0.56 32.74
CA HIS A 289 -26.06 1.99 32.67
C HIS A 289 -24.82 2.83 32.34
N GLU A 290 -23.67 2.56 32.97
CA GLU A 290 -22.40 3.25 32.67
C GLU A 290 -21.95 2.98 31.24
N LEU A 291 -22.09 1.74 30.76
CA LEU A 291 -21.74 1.37 29.39
C LEU A 291 -22.68 1.98 28.34
N GLN A 292 -23.98 2.08 28.64
CA GLN A 292 -24.92 2.79 27.79
C GLN A 292 -24.62 4.29 27.71
N GLN A 293 -24.29 4.93 28.84
CA GLN A 293 -23.87 6.33 28.87
C GLN A 293 -22.58 6.56 28.07
N PHE A 294 -21.60 5.66 28.21
CA PHE A 294 -20.37 5.70 27.41
C PHE A 294 -20.68 5.60 25.91
N CYS A 295 -21.55 4.68 25.49
CA CYS A 295 -21.95 4.54 24.09
C CYS A 295 -22.62 5.81 23.55
N GLN A 296 -23.47 6.46 24.35
CA GLN A 296 -24.10 7.74 23.97
C GLN A 296 -23.08 8.87 23.84
N HIS A 297 -22.09 8.93 24.74
CA HIS A 297 -21.07 9.98 24.71
C HIS A 297 -20.11 9.89 23.50
N HIS A 298 -19.88 8.68 22.99
CA HIS A 298 -18.92 8.40 21.91
C HIS A 298 -19.56 8.05 20.55
N ASP A 299 -20.85 8.35 20.38
CA ASP A 299 -21.62 8.06 19.16
C ASP A 299 -21.53 6.58 18.71
N ILE A 300 -21.62 5.66 19.67
CA ILE A 300 -21.65 4.22 19.42
C ILE A 300 -23.10 3.79 19.18
N ALA A 301 -23.56 3.98 17.94
CA ALA A 301 -24.95 3.74 17.56
C ALA A 301 -25.43 2.30 17.80
N GLY A 302 -24.53 1.30 17.71
CA GLY A 302 -24.82 -0.10 17.98
C GLY A 302 -24.96 -0.48 19.45
N GLY A 303 -24.71 0.46 20.36
CA GLY A 303 -24.78 0.23 21.79
C GLY A 303 -23.74 -0.77 22.30
N TYR A 304 -24.01 -1.30 23.50
CA TYR A 304 -23.18 -2.29 24.18
C TYR A 304 -23.82 -3.68 24.14
N LEU A 305 -23.01 -4.70 23.88
CA LEU A 305 -23.40 -6.10 23.99
C LEU A 305 -22.28 -6.94 24.62
N SER A 306 -22.60 -7.75 25.62
CA SER A 306 -21.70 -8.75 26.17
C SER A 306 -21.82 -10.08 25.42
N THR A 307 -20.71 -10.78 25.18
CA THR A 307 -20.66 -12.04 24.44
C THR A 307 -19.63 -13.00 25.03
N SER A 308 -19.83 -14.30 24.75
CA SER A 308 -18.81 -15.32 24.98
C SER A 308 -18.59 -16.13 23.71
N ALA A 309 -17.36 -16.11 23.20
CA ALA A 309 -16.97 -16.95 22.08
C ALA A 309 -16.98 -18.44 22.44
N LEU A 310 -16.73 -18.77 23.72
CA LEU A 310 -16.67 -20.14 24.23
C LEU A 310 -18.07 -20.77 24.30
N THR A 311 -19.01 -20.11 24.99
CA THR A 311 -20.37 -20.63 25.18
C THR A 311 -21.29 -20.31 24.01
N GLY A 312 -20.99 -19.26 23.24
CA GLY A 312 -21.84 -18.74 22.17
C GLY A 312 -22.91 -17.77 22.63
N GLU A 313 -22.90 -17.39 23.92
CA GLU A 313 -23.87 -16.47 24.51
C GLU A 313 -23.87 -15.11 23.80
N ASN A 314 -25.07 -14.61 23.51
CA ASN A 314 -25.36 -13.36 22.80
C ASN A 314 -24.75 -13.21 21.38
N LEU A 315 -24.12 -14.24 20.81
CA LEU A 315 -23.62 -14.18 19.44
C LEU A 315 -24.73 -14.06 18.37
N PRO A 316 -25.89 -14.73 18.48
CA PRO A 316 -26.98 -14.52 17.54
C PRO A 316 -27.48 -13.07 17.53
N LEU A 317 -27.55 -12.45 18.71
CA LEU A 317 -27.93 -11.05 18.87
C LEU A 317 -26.86 -10.10 18.32
N LEU A 318 -25.57 -10.42 18.51
CA LEU A 318 -24.47 -9.67 17.89
C LEU A 318 -24.57 -9.70 16.36
N LEU A 319 -24.83 -10.88 15.77
CA LEU A 319 -24.99 -11.03 14.32
C LEU A 319 -26.19 -10.26 13.79
N GLU A 320 -27.31 -10.26 14.52
CA GLU A 320 -28.49 -9.46 14.17
C GLU A 320 -28.18 -7.96 14.21
N ASN A 321 -27.50 -7.47 15.26
CA ASN A 321 -27.05 -6.09 15.33
C ASN A 321 -26.12 -5.76 14.14
N ILE A 322 -25.13 -6.61 13.85
CA ILE A 322 -24.24 -6.41 12.69
C ILE A 322 -25.05 -6.25 11.40
N ARG A 323 -26.05 -7.11 11.16
CA ARG A 323 -26.92 -7.01 9.96
C ARG A 323 -27.68 -5.69 9.88
N GLN A 324 -28.18 -5.20 11.01
CA GLN A 324 -28.97 -3.96 11.08
C GLN A 324 -28.10 -2.71 10.86
N PHE A 325 -26.86 -2.71 11.33
CA PHE A 325 -25.98 -1.54 11.24
C PHE A 325 -25.19 -1.44 9.94
N ILE A 326 -25.04 -2.53 9.17
CA ILE A 326 -24.50 -2.41 7.81
C ILE A 326 -25.56 -1.79 6.90
N ARG A 327 -25.30 -0.57 6.42
CA ARG A 327 -26.19 0.18 5.53
C ARG A 327 -26.01 -0.27 4.08
N TRP A 328 -26.49 -1.48 3.78
CA TRP A 328 -26.35 -2.05 2.44
C TRP A 328 -26.86 -1.07 1.37
N ASP A 329 -28.04 -0.48 1.51
CA ASP A 329 -28.61 0.39 0.48
C ASP A 329 -27.78 1.64 0.17
N ASP A 330 -26.99 2.14 1.13
CA ASP A 330 -26.12 3.31 0.95
C ASP A 330 -24.78 2.96 0.29
N MET A 331 -24.42 1.66 0.27
CA MET A 331 -23.14 1.22 -0.24
C MET A 331 -23.14 1.17 -1.77
N THR A 332 -22.09 1.73 -2.36
CA THR A 332 -21.83 1.70 -3.79
C THR A 332 -21.80 0.27 -4.32
N THR A 333 -22.64 0.01 -5.31
CA THR A 333 -22.65 -1.23 -6.09
C THR A 333 -21.52 -1.19 -7.10
N THR A 334 -20.66 -2.20 -7.08
CA THR A 334 -19.69 -2.42 -8.14
C THR A 334 -20.31 -3.30 -9.22
N VAL A 335 -20.33 -2.80 -10.45
CA VAL A 335 -20.65 -3.61 -11.62
C VAL A 335 -19.40 -4.35 -12.05
N THR A 336 -19.45 -5.67 -12.05
CA THR A 336 -18.35 -6.51 -12.50
C THR A 336 -18.81 -7.57 -13.49
N THR A 337 -17.84 -8.22 -14.11
CA THR A 337 -18.08 -9.26 -15.09
C THR A 337 -18.21 -10.61 -14.39
N LEU A 338 -18.90 -11.57 -15.03
CA LEU A 338 -18.88 -12.98 -14.60
C LEU A 338 -17.44 -13.51 -14.45
N THR A 339 -16.52 -12.99 -15.26
CA THR A 339 -15.08 -13.26 -15.20
C THR A 339 -14.50 -12.89 -13.82
N PHE A 340 -14.85 -11.75 -13.23
CA PHE A 340 -14.44 -11.40 -11.86
C PHE A 340 -14.89 -12.43 -10.82
N LYS A 341 -16.19 -12.79 -10.83
CA LYS A 341 -16.77 -13.74 -9.89
C LYS A 341 -16.07 -15.10 -9.96
N ARG A 342 -15.82 -15.59 -11.18
CA ARG A 342 -15.07 -16.84 -11.40
C ARG A 342 -13.65 -16.78 -10.85
N ILE A 343 -12.92 -15.68 -11.09
CA ILE A 343 -11.56 -15.50 -10.55
C ILE A 343 -11.58 -15.49 -9.02
N LYS A 344 -12.52 -14.74 -8.40
CA LYS A 344 -12.70 -14.68 -6.95
C LYS A 344 -12.92 -16.08 -6.36
N GLU A 345 -13.91 -16.82 -6.88
CA GLU A 345 -14.24 -18.17 -6.42
C GLU A 345 -13.06 -19.14 -6.60
N PHE A 346 -12.31 -19.01 -7.69
CA PHE A 346 -11.11 -19.81 -7.90
C PHE A 346 -10.03 -19.50 -6.86
N VAL A 347 -9.72 -18.22 -6.63
CA VAL A 347 -8.72 -17.79 -5.62
C VAL A 347 -9.12 -18.26 -4.22
N LEU A 348 -10.39 -18.18 -3.86
CA LEU A 348 -10.89 -18.68 -2.57
C LEU A 348 -10.72 -20.20 -2.43
N ARG A 349 -11.08 -20.98 -3.45
CA ARG A 349 -10.85 -22.44 -3.46
C ARG A 349 -9.36 -22.79 -3.39
N LEU A 350 -8.51 -22.04 -4.09
CA LEU A 350 -7.06 -22.25 -4.06
C LEU A 350 -6.48 -22.02 -2.66
N LYS A 351 -6.96 -20.99 -1.95
CA LYS A 351 -6.57 -20.74 -0.54
C LYS A 351 -6.97 -21.90 0.38
N GLU A 352 -8.15 -22.46 0.18
CA GLU A 352 -8.65 -23.60 0.98
C GLU A 352 -7.83 -24.88 0.75
N GLN A 353 -7.46 -25.16 -0.51
CA GLN A 353 -6.73 -26.38 -0.91
C GLN A 353 -5.23 -26.32 -0.61
N SER A 354 -4.61 -25.14 -0.72
CA SER A 354 -3.16 -24.98 -0.62
C SER A 354 -2.61 -25.13 0.81
N GLY A 355 -3.45 -25.05 1.85
CA GLY A 355 -3.00 -25.18 3.24
C GLY A 355 -1.83 -24.24 3.61
N LYS A 356 -1.76 -23.05 2.99
CA LYS A 356 -0.66 -22.07 3.06
C LYS A 356 0.70 -22.53 2.48
N THR A 357 0.75 -23.61 1.68
CA THR A 357 2.00 -24.04 1.03
C THR A 357 2.33 -23.25 -0.23
N GLU A 358 1.32 -22.84 -1.00
CA GLU A 358 1.45 -21.87 -2.08
C GLU A 358 1.03 -20.50 -1.56
N VAL A 359 2.00 -19.61 -1.40
CA VAL A 359 1.78 -18.28 -0.82
C VAL A 359 1.74 -17.20 -1.89
N LEU A 360 2.53 -17.37 -2.95
CA LEU A 360 2.88 -16.31 -3.88
C LEU A 360 2.79 -16.83 -5.31
N LEU A 361 2.12 -16.07 -6.17
CA LEU A 361 1.86 -16.41 -7.56
C LEU A 361 2.13 -15.22 -8.47
N THR A 362 2.61 -15.48 -9.68
CA THR A 362 2.57 -14.50 -10.76
C THR A 362 1.18 -14.46 -11.40
N PRO A 363 0.76 -13.33 -12.01
CA PRO A 363 -0.46 -13.27 -12.81
C PRO A 363 -0.52 -14.33 -13.91
N GLN A 364 0.63 -14.67 -14.52
CA GLN A 364 0.72 -15.72 -15.53
C GLN A 364 0.47 -17.12 -14.95
N GLU A 365 1.01 -17.43 -13.77
CA GLU A 365 0.73 -18.71 -13.09
C GLU A 365 -0.76 -18.83 -12.75
N LEU A 366 -1.38 -17.77 -12.24
CA LEU A 366 -2.82 -17.75 -11.99
C LEU A 366 -3.62 -17.94 -13.27
N ARG A 367 -3.26 -17.26 -14.36
CA ARG A 367 -3.87 -17.47 -15.69
C ARG A 367 -3.81 -18.94 -16.11
N ASN A 368 -2.62 -19.54 -16.03
CA ASN A 368 -2.42 -20.94 -16.40
C ASN A 368 -3.29 -21.90 -15.53
N PHE A 369 -3.52 -21.57 -14.26
CA PHE A 369 -4.42 -22.34 -13.39
C PHE A 369 -5.90 -22.18 -13.77
N LEU A 370 -6.32 -20.96 -14.10
CA LEU A 370 -7.69 -20.66 -14.54
C LEU A 370 -8.01 -21.36 -15.86
N GLU A 371 -7.11 -21.29 -16.85
CA GLU A 371 -7.26 -21.92 -18.17
C GLU A 371 -7.28 -23.45 -18.10
N LYS A 372 -6.59 -24.05 -17.12
CA LYS A 372 -6.69 -25.51 -16.86
C LYS A 372 -8.05 -25.92 -16.30
N THR A 373 -8.73 -25.02 -15.60
CA THR A 373 -10.02 -25.29 -14.97
C THR A 373 -11.16 -25.23 -15.99
N ASP A 374 -11.08 -24.29 -16.94
CA ASP A 374 -12.04 -24.14 -18.03
C ASP A 374 -11.31 -23.67 -19.30
N THR A 375 -11.02 -24.62 -20.20
CA THR A 375 -10.26 -24.34 -21.43
C THR A 375 -11.02 -23.49 -22.45
N HIS A 376 -12.33 -23.32 -22.29
CA HIS A 376 -13.19 -22.54 -23.18
C HIS A 376 -13.43 -21.12 -22.66
N TRP A 377 -12.96 -20.81 -21.45
CA TRP A 377 -13.09 -19.49 -20.87
C TRP A 377 -12.01 -18.56 -21.40
N LEU A 378 -12.43 -17.59 -22.22
CA LEU A 378 -11.55 -16.58 -22.81
C LEU A 378 -11.70 -15.27 -22.06
N PHE A 379 -10.58 -14.75 -21.52
CA PHE A 379 -10.49 -13.44 -20.89
C PHE A 379 -9.11 -12.82 -21.12
N THR A 380 -9.08 -11.49 -21.21
CA THR A 380 -7.88 -10.69 -21.48
C THR A 380 -7.02 -10.49 -20.24
N ASP A 381 -5.74 -10.13 -20.41
CA ASP A 381 -4.87 -9.78 -19.28
C ASP A 381 -5.38 -8.54 -18.52
N ALA A 382 -6.01 -7.61 -19.23
CA ALA A 382 -6.61 -6.43 -18.63
C ALA A 382 -7.78 -6.82 -17.70
N GLU A 383 -8.62 -7.76 -18.10
CA GLU A 383 -9.71 -8.29 -17.26
C GLU A 383 -9.17 -9.01 -16.02
N LEU A 384 -8.15 -9.86 -16.19
CA LEU A 384 -7.49 -10.54 -15.07
C LEU A 384 -6.90 -9.55 -14.07
N MET A 385 -6.14 -8.57 -14.54
CA MET A 385 -5.50 -7.57 -13.68
C MET A 385 -6.51 -6.65 -13.00
N THR A 386 -7.59 -6.28 -13.70
CA THR A 386 -8.69 -5.50 -13.11
C THR A 386 -9.38 -6.29 -12.01
N ALA A 387 -9.65 -7.58 -12.25
CA ALA A 387 -10.23 -8.45 -11.25
C ALA A 387 -9.31 -8.63 -10.04
N LEU A 388 -8.02 -8.84 -10.27
CA LEU A 388 -7.03 -8.95 -9.20
C LEU A 388 -6.88 -7.67 -8.38
N GLN A 389 -6.88 -6.50 -9.03
CA GLN A 389 -6.85 -5.21 -8.33
C GLN A 389 -8.10 -5.05 -7.46
N HIS A 390 -9.25 -5.47 -7.97
CA HIS A 390 -10.49 -5.39 -7.21
C HIS A 390 -10.52 -6.37 -6.02
N LEU A 391 -10.01 -7.60 -6.21
CA LEU A 391 -9.80 -8.55 -5.11
C LEU A 391 -8.83 -8.00 -4.07
N ALA A 392 -7.77 -7.32 -4.51
CA ALA A 392 -6.79 -6.71 -3.62
C ALA A 392 -7.37 -5.55 -2.81
N ASN A 393 -8.20 -4.71 -3.42
CA ASN A 393 -8.88 -3.61 -2.72
C ASN A 393 -9.81 -4.13 -1.61
N HIS A 394 -10.39 -5.31 -1.79
CA HIS A 394 -11.21 -5.97 -0.76
C HIS A 394 -10.41 -6.88 0.19
N GLY A 395 -9.08 -6.90 0.07
CA GLY A 395 -8.20 -7.68 0.94
C GLY A 395 -8.19 -9.18 0.67
N TYR A 396 -8.82 -9.67 -0.41
CA TYR A 396 -8.77 -11.10 -0.74
C TYR A 396 -7.36 -11.54 -1.11
N VAL A 397 -6.57 -10.69 -1.76
CA VAL A 397 -5.15 -10.93 -2.11
C VAL A 397 -4.37 -9.64 -1.89
N SER A 398 -3.04 -9.69 -1.96
CA SER A 398 -2.24 -8.48 -2.05
C SER A 398 -1.43 -8.49 -3.33
N LEU A 399 -1.52 -7.41 -4.09
CA LEU A 399 -0.62 -7.18 -5.21
C LEU A 399 0.65 -6.55 -4.66
N LEU A 400 1.68 -7.36 -4.49
CA LEU A 400 2.95 -6.93 -3.93
C LEU A 400 3.64 -5.98 -4.91
N ARG A 401 4.07 -4.85 -4.36
CA ARG A 401 4.98 -3.92 -5.02
C ARG A 401 6.38 -4.20 -4.51
N THR A 402 7.25 -4.63 -5.41
CA THR A 402 8.67 -4.90 -5.16
C THR A 402 9.53 -3.85 -5.87
N SER A 403 10.78 -3.71 -5.45
CA SER A 403 11.78 -2.84 -6.04
C SER A 403 12.32 -3.37 -7.39
N ILE A 404 12.19 -4.67 -7.67
CA ILE A 404 12.80 -5.37 -8.83
C ILE A 404 11.76 -5.89 -9.86
N GLY A 405 10.45 -5.63 -9.66
CA GLY A 405 9.36 -6.02 -10.58
C GLY A 405 8.79 -7.42 -10.30
N PRO A 406 8.11 -8.06 -11.29
CA PRO A 406 6.69 -7.83 -11.67
C PRO A 406 5.70 -7.88 -10.48
N SER A 407 4.44 -7.48 -10.72
CA SER A 407 3.38 -7.56 -9.69
C SER A 407 3.14 -9.01 -9.28
N MET A 408 3.50 -9.34 -8.05
CA MET A 408 3.27 -10.66 -7.46
C MET A 408 1.94 -10.66 -6.70
N ILE A 409 1.21 -11.76 -6.78
CA ILE A 409 -0.03 -11.98 -6.06
C ILE A 409 0.30 -12.76 -4.81
N LEU A 410 0.22 -12.09 -3.67
CA LEU A 410 0.23 -12.75 -2.37
C LEU A 410 -1.18 -13.25 -2.06
N LEU A 411 -1.35 -14.56 -2.00
CA LEU A 411 -2.63 -15.21 -1.69
C LEU A 411 -3.06 -14.98 -0.24
N PHE A 412 -2.11 -14.76 0.67
CA PHE A 412 -2.36 -14.59 2.10
C PHE A 412 -1.82 -13.24 2.57
N PRO A 413 -2.59 -12.14 2.40
CA PRO A 413 -2.20 -10.78 2.81
C PRO A 413 -1.73 -10.68 4.27
N ASP A 414 -2.31 -11.51 5.15
CA ASP A 414 -1.94 -11.62 6.56
C ASP A 414 -0.44 -11.87 6.73
N LEU A 415 0.18 -12.66 5.84
CA LEU A 415 1.61 -12.93 5.90
C LEU A 415 2.46 -11.66 5.79
N LEU A 416 2.11 -10.72 4.90
CA LEU A 416 2.86 -9.49 4.73
C LEU A 416 2.78 -8.62 5.99
N THR A 417 1.58 -8.55 6.58
CA THR A 417 1.35 -7.78 7.82
C THR A 417 2.06 -8.40 9.03
N ASN A 418 2.01 -9.73 9.17
CA ASN A 418 2.71 -10.44 10.24
C ASN A 418 4.24 -10.31 10.07
N LEU A 419 4.73 -10.37 8.83
CA LEU A 419 6.14 -10.14 8.54
C LEU A 419 6.59 -8.74 8.93
N ALA A 420 5.87 -7.71 8.48
CA ALA A 420 6.15 -6.31 8.84
C ALA A 420 6.18 -6.12 10.35
N SER A 421 5.19 -6.67 11.03
CA SER A 421 5.06 -6.72 12.48
C SER A 421 6.30 -7.32 13.16
N SER A 422 6.75 -8.50 12.72
CA SER A 422 7.97 -9.13 13.24
C SER A 422 9.23 -8.29 13.01
N LEU A 423 9.34 -7.60 11.86
CA LEU A 423 10.47 -6.69 11.62
C LEU A 423 10.48 -5.50 12.57
N VAL A 424 9.32 -4.89 12.83
CA VAL A 424 9.20 -3.78 13.80
C VAL A 424 9.60 -4.25 15.21
N LEU A 425 9.21 -5.47 15.61
CA LEU A 425 9.63 -6.04 16.89
C LEU A 425 11.14 -6.26 16.97
N GLU A 426 11.75 -6.81 15.92
CA GLU A 426 13.21 -6.98 15.87
C GLU A 426 13.94 -5.63 15.89
N ALA A 427 13.39 -4.61 15.23
CA ALA A 427 13.93 -3.25 15.28
C ALA A 427 13.91 -2.69 16.72
N ARG A 428 12.83 -2.96 17.47
CA ARG A 428 12.71 -2.55 18.88
C ARG A 428 13.70 -3.27 19.78
N ARG A 429 13.99 -4.55 19.52
CA ARG A 429 14.96 -5.36 20.27
C ARG A 429 16.40 -4.94 20.05
N ASN A 430 16.66 -3.95 19.18
CA ASN A 430 17.99 -3.39 18.96
C ASN A 430 18.64 -2.99 20.30
N GLU A 431 19.78 -3.62 20.61
CA GLU A 431 20.50 -3.47 21.90
C GLU A 431 20.83 -2.02 22.26
N LYS A 432 21.02 -1.16 21.24
CA LYS A 432 21.36 0.25 21.43
C LYS A 432 20.12 1.14 21.58
N GLY A 433 18.91 0.59 21.56
CA GLY A 433 17.66 1.35 21.66
C GLY A 433 17.42 2.33 20.51
N LEU A 434 18.06 2.08 19.36
CA LEU A 434 18.00 2.93 18.17
C LEU A 434 16.79 2.62 17.29
N GLY A 435 16.04 1.56 17.59
CA GLY A 435 14.88 1.19 16.76
C GLY A 435 15.27 0.90 15.32
N ALA A 436 16.36 0.16 15.08
CA ALA A 436 16.94 0.01 13.75
C ALA A 436 17.29 -1.44 13.39
N LEU A 437 17.13 -1.77 12.11
CA LEU A 437 17.54 -3.03 11.49
C LEU A 437 18.61 -2.79 10.45
N GLU A 438 19.59 -3.68 10.34
CA GLU A 438 20.57 -3.64 9.25
C GLU A 438 20.00 -4.37 8.03
N GLU A 439 19.87 -3.66 6.90
CA GLU A 439 19.18 -4.16 5.70
C GLU A 439 19.88 -5.39 5.11
N ILE A 440 21.22 -5.44 5.14
CA ILE A 440 21.97 -6.59 4.62
C ILE A 440 21.80 -7.84 5.47
N ARG A 441 21.70 -7.69 6.80
CA ARG A 441 21.43 -8.79 7.75
C ARG A 441 20.00 -9.31 7.58
N LEU A 442 19.07 -8.40 7.33
CA LEU A 442 17.68 -8.72 7.01
C LEU A 442 17.58 -9.58 5.75
N LEU A 443 18.21 -9.16 4.65
CA LEU A 443 18.22 -9.91 3.39
C LEU A 443 18.97 -11.25 3.47
N ARG A 444 19.93 -11.38 4.38
CA ARG A 444 20.65 -12.64 4.64
C ARG A 444 19.86 -13.62 5.51
N GLY A 445 18.79 -13.15 6.18
CA GLY A 445 17.99 -13.97 7.09
C GLY A 445 18.60 -14.10 8.48
N ASP A 446 19.43 -13.14 8.92
CA ASP A 446 20.09 -13.17 10.23
C ASP A 446 19.14 -12.82 11.41
N TYR A 447 17.91 -12.39 11.11
CA TYR A 447 16.87 -12.10 12.09
C TYR A 447 15.90 -13.27 12.21
N ILE A 448 15.49 -13.59 13.44
CA ILE A 448 14.56 -14.68 13.71
C ILE A 448 13.14 -14.21 13.40
N ILE A 449 12.57 -14.68 12.29
CA ILE A 449 11.22 -14.33 11.85
C ILE A 449 10.36 -15.60 11.76
N PRO A 450 9.51 -15.88 12.77
CA PRO A 450 8.72 -17.11 12.86
C PRO A 450 7.80 -17.35 11.65
N GLU A 451 7.26 -16.28 11.07
CA GLU A 451 6.32 -16.33 9.93
C GLU A 451 6.94 -16.96 8.68
N ILE A 452 8.27 -16.87 8.55
CA ILE A 452 9.01 -17.31 7.37
C ILE A 452 9.73 -18.64 7.65
N GLU A 453 9.90 -19.05 8.90
CA GLU A 453 10.62 -20.27 9.25
C GLU A 453 10.07 -21.52 8.52
N HIS A 454 8.75 -21.57 8.35
CA HIS A 454 8.07 -22.64 7.60
C HIS A 454 8.18 -22.52 6.07
N LEU A 455 8.48 -21.32 5.57
CA LEU A 455 8.64 -21.00 4.13
C LEU A 455 10.10 -21.09 3.66
N ALA A 456 11.05 -20.98 4.59
CA ALA A 456 12.50 -21.03 4.34
C ALA A 456 12.93 -22.30 3.61
N ASN A 457 12.22 -23.41 3.83
CA ASN A 457 12.53 -24.69 3.21
C ASN A 457 12.15 -24.80 1.72
N LYS A 458 11.46 -23.81 1.11
CA LYS A 458 10.88 -24.00 -0.23
C LYS A 458 11.20 -23.01 -1.34
N LYS A 459 11.80 -21.83 -1.12
CA LYS A 459 12.40 -20.96 -2.17
C LYS A 459 12.88 -19.63 -1.57
N ARG A 460 14.19 -19.39 -1.52
CA ARG A 460 14.82 -18.12 -1.09
C ARG A 460 14.25 -16.88 -1.81
N ILE A 461 13.86 -17.03 -3.07
CA ILE A 461 13.26 -15.96 -3.89
C ILE A 461 11.95 -15.43 -3.29
N ILE A 462 11.10 -16.30 -2.73
CA ILE A 462 9.82 -15.89 -2.11
C ILE A 462 10.09 -15.01 -0.89
N LEU A 463 11.08 -15.39 -0.09
CA LEU A 463 11.49 -14.64 1.09
C LEU A 463 12.01 -13.24 0.72
N GLU A 464 12.95 -13.17 -0.23
CA GLU A 464 13.51 -11.89 -0.70
C GLU A 464 12.39 -10.97 -1.25
N THR A 465 11.44 -11.54 -2.00
CA THR A 465 10.27 -10.82 -2.52
C THR A 465 9.38 -10.26 -1.40
N LEU A 466 9.10 -11.05 -0.36
CA LEU A 466 8.24 -10.63 0.76
C LEU A 466 8.91 -9.57 1.62
N ILE A 467 10.20 -9.73 1.93
CA ILE A 467 10.97 -8.72 2.66
C ILE A 467 10.97 -7.42 1.87
N ASP A 468 11.33 -7.47 0.59
CA ASP A 468 11.38 -6.29 -0.27
C ASP A 468 10.01 -5.58 -0.35
N ALA A 469 8.92 -6.33 -0.47
CA ALA A 469 7.56 -5.76 -0.43
C ALA A 469 7.24 -5.06 0.90
N VAL A 470 7.67 -5.62 2.04
CA VAL A 470 7.54 -4.96 3.35
C VAL A 470 8.40 -3.71 3.45
N LEU A 471 9.61 -3.71 2.90
CA LEU A 471 10.48 -2.53 2.88
C LEU A 471 9.85 -1.39 2.08
N VAL A 472 9.31 -1.70 0.89
CA VAL A 472 8.56 -0.73 0.09
C VAL A 472 7.38 -0.18 0.88
N LEU A 473 6.61 -1.05 1.55
CA LEU A 473 5.48 -0.64 2.39
C LEU A 473 5.92 0.33 3.50
N PHE A 474 6.99 0.01 4.23
CA PHE A 474 7.47 0.89 5.30
C PHE A 474 7.91 2.26 4.80
N LEU A 475 8.59 2.31 3.65
CA LEU A 475 9.06 3.56 3.06
C LEU A 475 7.90 4.39 2.48
N GLU A 476 6.95 3.77 1.78
CA GLU A 476 5.76 4.44 1.22
C GLU A 476 4.90 5.07 2.33
N HIS A 477 4.77 4.39 3.47
CA HIS A 477 3.99 4.88 4.61
C HIS A 477 4.80 5.66 5.65
N THR A 478 6.06 6.02 5.35
CA THR A 478 6.95 6.80 6.24
C THR A 478 7.13 6.19 7.64
N ILE A 479 6.99 4.86 7.75
CA ILE A 479 7.14 4.11 9.01
C ILE A 479 8.61 4.07 9.41
N CYS A 480 9.51 3.91 8.43
CA CYS A 480 10.95 3.98 8.62
C CYS A 480 11.61 4.80 7.50
N PHE A 481 12.89 5.12 7.68
CA PHE A 481 13.74 5.67 6.62
C PHE A 481 15.02 4.86 6.50
N ARG A 482 15.63 4.88 5.31
CA ARG A 482 16.95 4.30 5.07
C ARG A 482 18.03 5.31 5.41
N GLU A 483 19.01 4.89 6.19
CA GLU A 483 20.20 5.67 6.51
C GLU A 483 21.45 4.81 6.33
N THR A 484 22.45 5.31 5.61
CA THR A 484 23.71 4.58 5.39
C THR A 484 24.80 5.18 6.26
N ILE A 485 25.29 4.41 7.23
CA ILE A 485 26.34 4.81 8.17
C ILE A 485 27.54 3.89 7.97
N GLN A 486 28.70 4.46 7.64
CA GLN A 486 29.97 3.73 7.46
C GLN A 486 29.88 2.55 6.48
N GLY A 487 29.04 2.66 5.44
CA GLY A 487 28.85 1.62 4.42
C GLY A 487 27.82 0.55 4.77
N CYS A 488 27.21 0.60 5.96
CA CYS A 488 26.07 -0.23 6.33
C CYS A 488 24.77 0.56 6.18
N THR A 489 23.79 -0.02 5.48
CA THR A 489 22.45 0.58 5.36
C THR A 489 21.53 0.04 6.45
N PHE A 490 20.93 0.96 7.18
CA PHE A 490 19.98 0.69 8.26
C PHE A 490 18.59 1.19 7.89
N LEU A 491 17.60 0.43 8.32
CA LEU A 491 16.19 0.82 8.37
C LEU A 491 15.94 1.35 9.77
N VAL A 492 15.74 2.66 9.89
CA VAL A 492 15.56 3.35 11.18
C VAL A 492 14.08 3.65 11.37
N PHE A 493 13.50 3.18 12.47
CA PHE A 493 12.11 3.39 12.86
C PHE A 493 12.05 4.49 13.93
N PRO A 494 11.70 5.74 13.55
CA PRO A 494 11.80 6.89 14.46
C PRO A 494 10.98 6.72 15.75
N ALA A 495 9.79 6.12 15.62
CA ALA A 495 8.88 5.88 16.73
C ALA A 495 9.42 4.88 17.78
N LEU A 496 10.49 4.13 17.46
CA LEU A 496 11.10 3.14 18.33
C LEU A 496 12.40 3.62 18.99
N ILE A 497 12.86 4.84 18.69
CA ILE A 497 14.07 5.39 19.29
C ILE A 497 13.80 5.70 20.76
N ASN A 498 14.48 5.00 21.65
CA ASN A 498 14.33 5.17 23.11
C ASN A 498 15.58 5.77 23.77
N GLN A 499 16.46 6.36 22.97
CA GLN A 499 17.66 7.07 23.42
C GLN A 499 17.36 8.54 23.70
N LYS A 500 17.88 9.06 24.81
CA LYS A 500 17.82 10.51 25.07
C LYS A 500 18.80 11.21 24.14
N ARG A 501 18.38 12.37 23.60
CA ARG A 501 19.27 13.23 22.80
C ARG A 501 20.53 13.53 23.63
N PRO A 502 21.74 13.33 23.07
CA PRO A 502 22.97 13.76 23.75
C PRO A 502 22.86 15.23 24.12
N ALA A 503 23.34 15.60 25.31
CA ALA A 503 23.50 17.01 25.64
C ALA A 503 24.38 17.63 24.56
N LEU A 504 23.90 18.68 23.90
CA LEU A 504 24.73 19.45 22.97
C LEU A 504 25.85 20.05 23.82
N ASP A 505 27.08 19.53 23.68
CA ASP A 505 28.25 20.23 24.17
C ASP A 505 28.18 21.64 23.58
N LYS A 506 28.18 22.64 24.47
CA LYS A 506 28.17 24.05 24.07
C LYS A 506 29.38 24.25 23.18
N ILE A 507 29.15 24.35 21.87
CA ILE A 507 30.16 24.80 20.93
C ILE A 507 30.55 26.20 21.44
N PRO A 508 31.80 26.43 21.86
CA PRO A 508 32.21 27.76 22.28
C PRO A 508 32.06 28.67 21.07
N VAL A 509 31.08 29.56 21.14
CA VAL A 509 30.98 30.69 20.22
C VAL A 509 32.22 31.53 20.49
N LYS A 510 33.22 31.44 19.61
CA LYS A 510 34.21 32.50 19.50
C LYS A 510 33.48 33.68 18.88
N ASP A 511 33.19 34.68 19.69
CA ASP A 511 32.90 36.02 19.18
C ASP A 511 34.18 36.52 18.51
N ASP A 512 34.28 36.32 17.19
CA ASP A 512 35.24 37.03 16.36
C ASP A 512 34.76 38.48 16.17
N MET A 513 34.84 39.27 17.25
CA MET A 513 34.82 40.72 17.22
C MET A 513 35.72 41.28 18.34
N SER A 514 37.02 41.37 18.06
CA SER A 514 37.91 42.40 18.61
C SER A 514 39.10 42.61 17.69
#